data_AF-A0A9D4MUW6-F1
#
_entry.id   AF-A0A9D4MUW6-F1
#
_cell.length_a   1.000
_cell.length_b   1.000
_cell.length_c   1.000
_cell.angle_alpha   90.00
_cell.angle_beta   90.00
_cell.angle_gamma   90.00
#
_symmetry.space_group_name_H-M   'P 1'
#
loop_
_entity.id
_entity.type
_entity.pdbx_description
1 polymer ?
#
loop_
_entity_poly.entity_id
_entity_poly.type
_entity_poly.pdbx_seq_one_letter_code
_entity_poly.pdbx_strand_id
1 'polypeptide(L)'
;MLHIRGRDTYSCEASALVLGLMQKNVSPTQRIHLHCFTGTLDQVLSWSAAFPRCYFSILGLAARFDEVQKSAVRGIPADRLLVETDSPYLRVLSKKAILRRR
;
A
#
# COMPACT_ATOMS: atom_id res chain seq x y z
N MET A 1 12.00 -1.39 4.08
CA MET A 1 11.01 -0.84 3.13
C MET A 1 10.87 -1.83 2.00
N LEU A 2 9.65 -2.20 1.63
CA LEU A 2 9.34 -3.15 0.56
C LEU A 2 8.54 -2.42 -0.53
N HIS A 3 9.03 -2.51 -1.77
CA HIS A 3 8.30 -2.11 -2.96
C HIS A 3 7.74 -3.38 -3.60
N ILE A 4 6.41 -3.53 -3.62
CA ILE A 4 5.75 -4.74 -4.13
C ILE A 4 4.82 -4.34 -5.27
N ARG A 5 5.07 -4.86 -6.47
CA ARG A 5 4.24 -4.66 -7.66
C ARG A 5 4.04 -5.98 -8.38
N GLY A 6 2.79 -6.31 -8.65
CA GLY A 6 2.36 -7.43 -9.47
C GLY A 6 1.82 -6.95 -10.82
N ARG A 7 1.43 -7.92 -11.68
CA ARG A 7 0.75 -7.61 -12.95
C ARG A 7 -0.72 -7.27 -12.76
N ASP A 8 -1.33 -7.73 -11.67
CA ASP A 8 -2.72 -7.47 -11.34
C ASP A 8 -2.90 -6.09 -10.68
N THR A 9 -4.12 -5.56 -10.76
CA THR A 9 -4.49 -4.21 -10.29
C THR A 9 -4.05 -3.93 -8.84
N TYR A 10 -4.12 -4.93 -7.96
CA TYR A 10 -3.86 -4.77 -6.53
C TYR A 10 -2.58 -5.44 -6.05
N SER A 11 -1.80 -6.01 -6.98
CA SER A 11 -0.57 -6.76 -6.69
C SER A 11 -0.79 -7.92 -5.70
N CYS A 12 -1.97 -8.55 -5.71
CA CYS A 12 -2.36 -9.56 -4.71
C CYS A 12 -1.40 -10.76 -4.71
N GLU A 13 -1.08 -11.31 -5.88
CA GLU A 13 -0.19 -12.47 -5.99
C GLU A 13 1.23 -12.14 -5.52
N ALA A 14 1.77 -11.02 -5.98
CA ALA A 14 3.09 -10.55 -5.58
C ALA A 14 3.16 -10.28 -4.05
N SER A 15 2.12 -9.67 -3.49
CA SER A 15 2.01 -9.40 -2.05
C SER A 15 1.97 -10.67 -1.22
N ALA A 16 1.18 -11.67 -1.63
CA ALA A 16 1.09 -12.95 -0.95
C ALA A 16 2.43 -13.72 -1.00
N LEU A 17 3.08 -13.73 -2.17
CA LEU A 17 4.39 -14.38 -2.33
C LEU A 17 5.45 -13.73 -1.44
N VAL A 18 5.54 -12.40 -1.46
CA VAL A 18 6.51 -11.66 -0.63
C VAL A 18 6.20 -11.83 0.85
N LEU A 19 4.93 -11.77 1.27
CA LEU A 19 4.53 -12.01 2.66
C LEU A 19 5.01 -13.40 3.14
N GLY A 20 4.78 -14.44 2.34
CA GLY A 20 5.22 -15.80 2.67
C GLY A 20 6.76 -15.92 2.77
N LEU A 21 7.51 -15.23 1.91
CA LEU A 21 8.97 -15.17 2.02
C LEU A 21 9.41 -14.42 3.28
N MET A 22 8.77 -13.30 3.60
CA MET A 22 9.09 -12.51 4.78
C MET A 22 8.82 -13.31 6.07
N GLN A 23 7.68 -13.98 6.18
CA GLN A 23 7.35 -14.81 7.35
C GLN A 23 8.35 -15.96 7.56
N LYS A 24 8.91 -16.51 6.48
CA LYS A 24 9.92 -17.60 6.56
C LYS A 24 11.30 -17.11 7.00
N ASN A 25 11.67 -15.89 6.64
CA ASN A 25 13.07 -15.43 6.71
C ASN A 25 13.31 -14.27 7.67
N VAL A 26 12.25 -13.66 8.22
CA VAL A 26 12.35 -12.41 8.98
C VAL A 26 11.57 -12.52 10.28
N SER A 27 12.12 -11.93 11.35
CA SER A 27 11.43 -11.88 12.66
C SER A 27 10.08 -11.19 12.54
N PRO A 28 9.01 -11.71 13.19
CA PRO A 28 7.71 -11.03 13.25
C PRO A 28 7.76 -9.61 13.84
N THR A 29 8.79 -9.31 14.64
CA THR A 29 8.98 -7.99 15.27
C THR A 29 9.72 -6.98 14.39
N GLN A 30 10.16 -7.41 13.20
CA GLN A 30 10.80 -6.53 12.22
C GLN A 30 9.85 -5.39 11.85
N ARG A 31 10.38 -4.17 11.77
CA ARG A 31 9.62 -3.04 11.22
C ARG A 31 9.55 -3.21 9.70
N ILE A 32 8.33 -3.31 9.20
CA ILE A 32 8.03 -3.40 7.77
C ILE A 32 7.40 -2.09 7.32
N HIS A 33 7.87 -1.55 6.21
CA HIS A 33 7.23 -0.40 5.56
C HIS A 33 6.88 -0.85 4.15
N LEU A 34 5.58 -1.01 3.91
CA LEU A 34 5.02 -1.26 2.59
C LEU A 34 4.88 0.08 1.87
N HIS A 35 5.84 0.33 1.00
CA HIS A 35 5.93 1.55 0.24
C HIS A 35 4.90 1.57 -0.90
N CYS A 36 4.33 2.74 -1.14
CA CYS A 36 3.44 3.03 -2.25
C CYS A 36 2.25 2.07 -2.28
N PHE A 37 1.61 1.87 -1.12
CA PHE A 37 0.58 0.86 -0.93
C PHE A 37 -0.69 1.21 -1.69
N THR A 38 -1.10 0.30 -2.57
CA THR A 38 -2.29 0.42 -3.43
C THR A 38 -3.11 -0.89 -3.43
N GLY A 39 -2.95 -1.70 -2.38
CA GLY A 39 -3.54 -3.03 -2.26
C GLY A 39 -4.96 -3.05 -1.66
N THR A 40 -5.36 -4.22 -1.19
CA THR A 40 -6.71 -4.48 -0.63
C THR A 40 -6.72 -4.52 0.90
N LEU A 41 -7.92 -4.51 1.50
CA LEU A 41 -8.09 -4.68 2.94
C LEU A 41 -7.50 -6.01 3.44
N ASP A 42 -7.70 -7.11 2.71
CA ASP A 42 -7.15 -8.43 3.07
C ASP A 42 -5.62 -8.41 3.16
N GLN A 43 -4.96 -7.65 2.28
CA GLN A 43 -3.51 -7.46 2.37
C GLN A 43 -3.14 -6.67 3.63
N VAL A 44 -3.88 -5.61 3.99
CA VAL A 44 -3.64 -4.87 5.24
C VAL A 44 -3.74 -5.79 6.45
N LEU A 45 -4.79 -6.60 6.51
CA LEU A 45 -5.02 -7.54 7.62
C LEU A 45 -3.93 -8.61 7.69
N SER A 46 -3.57 -9.21 6.55
CA SER A 46 -2.57 -10.28 6.48
C SER A 46 -1.18 -9.78 6.87
N TRP A 47 -0.76 -8.62 6.37
CA TRP A 47 0.53 -8.01 6.73
C TRP A 47 0.58 -7.55 8.19
N SER A 48 -0.52 -6.98 8.71
CA SER A 48 -0.59 -6.55 10.11
C SER A 48 -0.58 -7.72 11.09
N ALA A 49 -1.22 -8.84 10.73
CA ALA A 49 -1.21 -10.06 11.52
C ALA A 49 0.18 -10.72 11.56
N ALA A 50 0.88 -10.74 10.43
CA ALA A 50 2.22 -11.32 10.34
C ALA A 50 3.30 -10.44 11.00
N PHE A 51 3.18 -9.12 10.84
CA PHE A 51 4.15 -8.14 11.33
C PHE A 51 3.41 -7.01 12.07
N PRO A 52 3.32 -7.05 13.41
CA PRO A 52 2.62 -6.02 14.19
C PRO A 52 3.20 -4.60 14.05
N ARG A 53 4.43 -4.50 13.53
CA ARG A 53 5.12 -3.25 13.18
C ARG A 53 5.17 -3.02 11.67
N CYS A 54 4.11 -3.39 10.96
CA CYS A 54 3.92 -3.10 9.54
C CYS A 54 3.26 -1.74 9.35
N TYR A 55 3.88 -0.90 8.53
CA TYR A 55 3.42 0.43 8.18
C TYR A 55 3.10 0.51 6.70
N PHE A 56 2.07 1.25 6.36
CA PHE A 56 1.53 1.37 4.99
C PHE A 56 1.61 2.83 4.57
N SER A 57 2.36 3.14 3.52
CA SER A 57 2.43 4.51 3.03
C SER A 57 1.46 4.74 1.89
N ILE A 58 0.73 5.86 2.01
CA ILE A 58 -0.24 6.34 1.04
C ILE A 58 0.28 7.63 0.44
N LEU A 59 -0.02 7.81 -0.84
CA LEU A 59 0.50 8.91 -1.67
C LEU A 59 -0.62 9.65 -2.39
N GLY A 60 -0.24 10.67 -3.14
CA GLY A 60 -1.13 11.48 -3.96
C GLY A 60 -2.05 10.72 -4.92
N LEU A 61 -1.70 9.48 -5.29
CA LEU A 61 -2.53 8.59 -6.09
C LEU A 61 -3.84 8.20 -5.38
N ALA A 62 -3.91 8.32 -4.05
CA ALA A 62 -5.12 8.07 -3.26
C ALA A 62 -6.33 8.86 -3.74
N ALA A 63 -6.12 10.01 -4.40
CA ALA A 63 -7.19 10.79 -5.04
C ALA A 63 -7.93 10.02 -6.16
N ARG A 64 -7.36 8.92 -6.67
CA ARG A 64 -7.92 8.07 -7.73
C ARG A 64 -8.29 6.67 -7.26
N PHE A 65 -8.14 6.37 -5.98
CA PHE A 65 -8.47 5.05 -5.46
C PHE A 65 -9.93 4.70 -5.72
N ASP A 66 -10.18 3.44 -6.04
CA ASP A 66 -11.52 2.86 -6.04
C ASP A 66 -11.97 2.53 -4.60
N GLU A 67 -13.18 1.98 -4.45
CA GLU A 67 -13.69 1.65 -3.11
C GLU A 67 -12.93 0.49 -2.44
N VAL A 68 -12.30 -0.41 -3.22
CA VAL A 68 -11.50 -1.51 -2.66
C VAL A 68 -10.26 -0.93 -1.98
N GLN A 69 -9.55 -0.05 -2.66
CA GLN A 69 -8.36 0.61 -2.14
C GLN A 69 -8.70 1.58 -1.00
N LYS A 70 -9.81 2.33 -1.09
CA LYS A 70 -10.28 3.17 0.03
C LYS A 70 -10.64 2.35 1.25
N SER A 71 -11.27 1.19 1.07
CA SER A 71 -11.55 0.26 2.17
C SER A 71 -10.26 -0.21 2.83
N ALA A 72 -9.25 -0.55 2.04
CA ALA A 72 -7.91 -0.87 2.55
C ALA A 72 -7.33 0.27 3.39
N VAL A 73 -7.38 1.51 2.88
CA VAL A 73 -6.88 2.69 3.62
C VAL A 73 -7.60 2.89 4.95
N ARG A 74 -8.94 2.74 4.98
CA ARG A 74 -9.73 2.85 6.22
C ARG A 74 -9.42 1.75 7.23
N GLY A 75 -8.98 0.58 6.77
CA GLY A 75 -8.60 -0.54 7.62
C GLY A 75 -7.19 -0.45 8.21
N ILE A 76 -6.36 0.49 7.77
CA ILE A 76 -5.01 0.68 8.33
C ILE A 76 -5.13 1.35 9.70
N PRO A 77 -4.51 0.80 10.78
CA PRO A 77 -4.43 1.47 12.06
C PRO A 77 -3.78 2.85 11.93
N ALA A 78 -4.32 3.87 12.61
CA ALA A 78 -3.86 5.25 12.45
C ALA A 78 -2.36 5.44 12.79
N ASP A 79 -1.81 4.67 13.74
CA ASP A 79 -0.39 4.69 14.12
C ASP A 79 0.51 3.85 13.18
N ARG A 80 -0.06 3.29 12.11
CA ARG A 80 0.61 2.51 11.07
C ARG A 80 0.44 3.10 9.67
N LEU A 81 -0.35 4.17 9.52
CA LEU A 81 -0.51 4.91 8.29
C LEU A 81 0.61 5.94 8.10
N LEU A 82 1.28 5.90 6.96
CA LEU A 82 2.31 6.87 6.58
C LEU A 82 1.87 7.67 5.35
N VAL A 83 2.42 8.87 5.18
CA VAL A 83 2.23 9.71 4.00
C VAL A 83 3.53 9.81 3.22
N GLU A 84 3.45 9.67 1.90
CA GLU A 84 4.61 9.81 1.00
C GLU A 84 4.24 10.54 -0.31
N THR A 85 5.26 11.01 -1.02
CA THR A 85 5.07 11.70 -2.31
C THR A 85 5.51 10.86 -3.51
N ASP A 86 6.49 9.97 -3.32
CA ASP A 86 7.17 9.23 -4.38
C ASP A 86 7.63 10.13 -5.55
N SER A 87 8.13 11.32 -5.20
CA SER A 87 8.71 12.26 -6.15
C SER A 87 9.97 11.66 -6.79
N PRO A 88 10.21 11.87 -8.09
CA PRO A 88 9.51 12.78 -9.01
C PRO A 88 8.30 12.19 -9.76
N TYR A 89 7.84 10.99 -9.43
CA TYR A 89 6.99 10.18 -10.32
C TYR A 89 5.49 10.42 -10.14
N LEU A 90 4.99 10.47 -8.90
CA LEU A 90 3.55 10.36 -8.62
C LEU A 90 2.92 11.70 -8.22
N ARG A 91 3.09 12.71 -9.08
CA ARG A 91 2.54 14.05 -8.86
C ARG A 91 1.02 14.06 -8.79
N VAL A 92 0.49 14.72 -7.76
CA VAL A 92 -0.96 14.99 -7.65
C VAL A 92 -1.39 15.89 -8.81
N LEU A 93 -2.28 15.40 -9.67
CA LEU A 93 -2.90 16.24 -10.70
C LEU A 93 -4.04 17.04 -10.06
N SER A 94 -4.10 18.34 -10.36
CA SER A 94 -5.19 19.20 -9.90
C SER A 94 -6.53 18.77 -10.53
N LYS A 95 -7.65 19.06 -9.86
CA LYS A 95 -9.02 18.77 -10.38
C LYS A 95 -9.23 19.27 -11.82
N LYS A 96 -8.67 20.44 -12.17
CA LYS A 96 -8.71 21.01 -13.53
C LYS A 96 -7.98 20.15 -14.57
N ALA A 97 -6.88 19.49 -14.18
CA ALA A 97 -6.13 18.61 -15.08
C ALA A 97 -6.81 17.24 -15.29
N ILE A 98 -7.60 16.76 -14.31
CA ILE A 98 -8.36 15.52 -14.40
C ILE A 98 -9.55 15.66 -15.36
N LEU A 99 -10.26 16.80 -15.30
CA LEU A 99 -11.42 17.06 -16.18
C LEU A 99 -11.05 17.20 -17.67
N ARG A 100 -9.82 17.63 -17.98
CA ARG A 100 -9.36 17.84 -19.36
C ARG A 100 -8.91 16.56 -20.10
N ARG A 101 -8.92 15.40 -19.42
CA ARG A 101 -8.44 14.10 -19.96
C ARG A 101 -9.57 13.09 -20.18
N ARG A 102 -10.83 13.52 -20.08
CA ARG A 102 -12.03 12.76 -20.49
C ARG A 102 -12.62 13.44 -21.72
#